data_AF-A0A6V7M466-F1
#
_entry.id   AF-A0A6V7M466-F1
#
_cell.length_a   1.000
_cell.length_b   1.000
_cell.length_c   1.000
_cell.angle_alpha   90.00
_cell.angle_beta   90.00
_cell.angle_gamma   90.00
#
_symmetry.space_group_name_H-M   'P 1'
#
loop_
_entity.id
_entity.type
_entity.pdbx_description
1 polymer ?
#
loop_
_entity_poly.entity_id
_entity_poly.type
_entity_poly.pdbx_seq_one_letter_code
_entity_poly.pdbx_strand_id
1 'polypeptide(L)' 'YHNKAVYDVESVWRHTLRHLRQLGRPSDSIPEKDVKLFCRYASDIHVERGTSIADEYDPKTFNTNDIAESLEDPE' A
#
# COMPACT_ATOMS: atom_id res chain seq x y z
N TYR A 1 -18.32 20.57 1.01
CA TYR A 1 -17.42 19.41 0.84
C TYR A 1 -17.90 18.39 -0.19
N HIS A 2 -19.19 18.06 -0.29
CA HIS A 2 -19.70 17.08 -1.28
C HIS A 2 -19.23 17.33 -2.73
N ASN A 3 -19.44 18.55 -3.26
CA ASN A 3 -19.04 18.88 -4.64
C ASN A 3 -17.53 18.79 -4.87
N LYS A 4 -16.73 19.13 -3.85
CA LYS A 4 -15.27 19.02 -3.91
C LYS A 4 -14.84 17.55 -3.97
N ALA A 5 -15.43 16.69 -3.14
CA ALA A 5 -15.17 15.25 -3.18
C ALA A 5 -15.53 14.63 -4.54
N VAL A 6 -16.64 15.04 -5.17
CA VAL A 6 -17.01 14.57 -6.52
C VAL A 6 -15.97 14.96 -7.56
N TYR A 7 -15.49 16.21 -7.53
CA TYR A 7 -14.43 16.67 -8.44
C TYR A 7 -13.12 15.89 -8.24
N ASP A 8 -12.74 15.66 -6.98
CA ASP A 8 -11.51 14.95 -6.66
C ASP A 8 -11.58 13.48 -7.13
N VAL A 9 -12.72 12.80 -6.93
CA VAL A 9 -12.99 11.46 -7.48
C VAL A 9 -12.86 11.44 -9.00
N GLU A 10 -13.42 12.42 -9.71
CA GLU A 10 -13.35 12.48 -11.17
C GLU A 10 -11.90 12.67 -11.66
N SER A 11 -11.13 13.51 -10.98
CA SER A 11 -9.71 13.70 -11.27
C SER A 11 -8.92 12.40 -11.12
N VAL A 12 -9.12 11.67 -10.01
CA VAL A 12 -8.50 10.37 -9.77
C VAL A 12 -8.93 9.35 -10.82
N TRP A 13 -10.22 9.32 -11.18
CA TRP A 13 -10.73 8.44 -12.23
C TRP A 13 -10.03 8.63 -13.57
N ARG A 14 -9.88 9.88 -14.03
CA ARG A 14 -9.16 10.20 -15.27
C ARG A 14 -7.68 9.78 -15.18
N HIS A 15 -7.05 9.96 -14.02
CA HIS A 15 -5.69 9.48 -13.76
C HIS A 15 -5.59 7.95 -13.88
N THR A 16 -6.49 7.21 -13.24
CA THR A 16 -6.54 5.74 -13.29
C THR A 16 -6.65 5.23 -14.73
N LEU A 17 -7.58 5.77 -15.52
CA LEU A 17 -7.74 5.37 -16.92
C LEU A 17 -6.48 5.60 -17.77
N ARG A 18 -5.79 6.73 -17.54
CA ARG A 18 -4.53 7.03 -18.23
C ARG A 18 -3.44 6.03 -17.84
N HIS A 19 -3.31 5.68 -16.57
CA HIS A 19 -2.35 4.68 -16.10
C HIS A 19 -2.64 3.28 -16.64
N LEU A 20 -3.91 2.85 -16.64
CA LEU A 20 -4.30 1.57 -17.24
C LEU A 20 -3.89 1.49 -18.71
N ARG A 21 -4.14 2.55 -19.48
CA ARG A 21 -3.72 2.64 -20.88
C ARG A 21 -2.20 2.53 -21.05
N GLN A 22 -1.43 3.23 -20.21
CA GLN A 22 0.04 3.17 -20.25
C GLN A 22 0.58 1.78 -19.93
N LEU A 23 -0.11 1.02 -19.08
CA LEU A 23 0.24 -0.35 -18.71
C LEU A 23 -0.32 -1.40 -19.67
N GLY A 24 -1.00 -0.99 -20.75
CA GLY A 24 -1.67 -1.91 -21.69
C GLY A 24 -2.82 -2.69 -21.06
N ARG A 25 -3.39 -2.21 -19.94
CA ARG A 25 -4.50 -2.86 -19.23
C ARG A 25 -5.85 -2.34 -19.74
N PRO A 26 -6.90 -3.19 -19.73
CA PRO A 26 -8.26 -2.78 -20.06
C PRO A 26 -8.75 -1.63 -19.16
N SER A 27 -9.48 -0.67 -19.72
CA SER A 27 -9.99 0.51 -18.98
C SER A 27 -11.05 0.16 -17.92
N ASP A 28 -11.66 -1.02 -18.03
CA ASP A 28 -12.65 -1.58 -17.12
C ASP A 28 -12.03 -2.47 -16.03
N SER A 29 -10.71 -2.70 -16.05
CA SER A 29 -10.01 -3.50 -15.04
C SER A 29 -10.06 -2.90 -13.62
N ILE A 30 -10.31 -1.59 -13.51
CA ILE A 30 -10.64 -0.91 -12.26
C ILE A 30 -11.95 -0.15 -12.50
N PRO A 31 -13.07 -0.53 -11.87
CA PRO A 31 -14.35 0.15 -12.07
C PRO A 31 -14.43 1.46 -11.27
N GLU A 32 -15.23 2.42 -11.74
CA GLU A 32 -15.38 3.75 -11.12
C GLU A 32 -15.84 3.68 -9.66
N LYS A 33 -16.66 2.68 -9.30
CA LYS A 33 -17.11 2.43 -7.92
C LYS A 33 -15.94 2.17 -6.96
N ASP A 34 -14.88 1.51 -7.43
CA ASP A 34 -13.71 1.17 -6.62
C ASP A 34 -12.84 2.42 -6.43
N VAL A 35 -12.79 3.31 -7.44
CA VAL A 35 -12.14 4.62 -7.30
C VAL A 35 -12.88 5.52 -6.30
N LYS A 36 -14.21 5.50 -6.29
CA LYS A 36 -15.01 6.20 -5.26
C LYS A 36 -14.71 5.67 -3.86
N LEU A 37 -14.62 4.35 -3.72
CA LEU A 37 -14.28 3.70 -2.44
C LEU A 37 -12.86 4.07 -1.99
N PHE A 38 -11.90 4.03 -2.92
CA PHE A 38 -10.51 4.45 -2.69
C PHE A 38 -10.44 5.90 -2.19
N CYS A 39 -11.09 6.85 -2.87
CA CYS A 39 -11.09 8.25 -2.45
C CYS A 39 -11.77 8.46 -1.08
N ARG A 40 -12.79 7.66 -0.74
CA ARG A 40 -13.47 7.74 0.56
C ARG A 40 -12.56 7.34 1.73
N TYR A 41 -11.70 6.35 1.53
CA TYR A 41 -10.81 5.81 2.56
C TYR A 41 -9.35 6.18 2.33
N ALA A 42 -9.05 7.16 1.48
CA ALA A 42 -7.69 7.49 1.07
C ALA A 42 -6.77 7.84 2.25
N SER A 43 -7.31 8.41 3.33
CA SER A 43 -6.58 8.70 4.58
C SER A 43 -6.26 7.48 5.42
N ASP A 44 -7.00 6.38 5.23
CA ASP A 44 -6.99 5.21 6.11
C ASP A 44 -6.23 4.04 5.47
N ILE A 45 -5.70 4.25 4.26
CA ILE A 45 -4.94 3.24 3.52
C ILE A 45 -3.62 2.98 4.23
N HIS A 46 -3.42 1.73 4.63
CA HIS A 46 -2.16 1.20 5.15
C HIS A 46 -1.84 -0.11 4.44
N VAL A 47 -0.57 -0.47 4.39
CA VAL A 47 -0.08 -1.71 3.78
C VAL A 47 0.78 -2.41 4.79
N GLU A 48 0.34 -3.59 5.21
CA GLU A 48 1.13 -4.48 6.06
C GLU A 48 1.92 -5.45 5.18
N ARG A 49 3.21 -5.61 5.47
CA ARG A 49 4.10 -6.54 4.77
C ARG A 49 4.82 -7.38 5.81
N GLY A 50 4.51 -8.67 5.83
CA GLY A 50 5.29 -9.64 6.57
C GLY A 50 6.54 -10.06 5.79
N THR A 51 7.55 -10.50 6.52
CA THR A 51 8.71 -11.20 5.98
C THR A 51 8.39 -12.67 5.72
N SER A 52 9.16 -13.30 4.84
CA SER A 52 9.13 -14.75 4.71
C SER A 52 9.77 -15.36 5.96
N ILE A 53 9.14 -16.39 6.54
CA ILE A 53 9.74 -17.14 7.65
C ILE A 53 11.14 -17.66 7.27
N ALA A 54 11.35 -18.07 6.02
CA ALA A 54 12.68 -18.53 5.60
C ALA A 54 13.76 -17.43 5.72
N ASP A 55 13.39 -16.16 5.48
CA ASP A 55 14.32 -15.02 5.54
C ASP A 55 14.55 -14.56 6.99
N GLU A 56 13.60 -14.81 7.90
CA GLU A 56 13.74 -14.54 9.33
C GLU A 56 14.71 -15.53 10.01
N TYR A 57 14.81 -16.75 9.47
CA TYR A 57 15.68 -17.80 10.01
C TYR A 57 17.06 -17.84 9.32
N ASP A 58 17.31 -17.03 8.28
CA ASP A 58 18.63 -16.91 7.68
C ASP A 58 19.53 -16.00 8.55
N PRO A 59 20.61 -16.52 9.16
CA PRO A 59 21.51 -15.75 10.01
C PRO A 59 22.30 -14.67 9.27
N LYS A 60 22.20 -14.58 7.93
CA LYS A 60 22.82 -13.51 7.12
C LYS A 60 21.92 -12.28 6.95
N THR A 61 20.61 -12.46 7.02
CA THR A 61 19.60 -11.40 6.89
C THR A 61 19.08 -10.94 8.24
N PHE A 62 19.18 -11.79 9.25
CA PHE A 62 18.75 -11.51 10.62
C PHE A 62 19.94 -11.07 11.47
N ASN A 63 19.93 -9.82 11.96
CA ASN A 63 20.97 -9.32 12.86
C ASN A 63 20.77 -9.93 14.26
N THR A 64 21.26 -11.15 14.45
CA THR A 64 21.21 -11.87 15.73
C THR A 64 21.91 -11.10 16.86
N ASN A 65 22.84 -10.18 16.52
CA ASN A 65 23.46 -9.30 17.51
C ASN A 65 22.47 -8.28 18.08
N ASP A 66 21.53 -7.72 17.30
CA ASP A 66 20.56 -6.73 17.82
C ASP A 66 19.62 -7.36 18.87
N ILE A 67 19.29 -8.65 18.70
CA ILE A 67 18.47 -9.40 19.65
C ILE A 67 19.29 -9.77 20.90
N ALA A 68 20.54 -10.19 20.72
CA ALA A 68 21.43 -10.46 21.84
C ALA A 68 21.68 -9.20 22.67
N GLU A 69 21.91 -8.05 22.03
CA GLU A 69 22.11 -6.74 22.67
C GLU A 69 20.84 -6.26 23.39
N SER A 70 19.65 -6.47 22.82
CA SER A 70 18.37 -6.16 23.47
C SER A 70 18.02 -7.09 24.65
N LEU A 71 18.68 -8.26 24.75
CA LEU A 71 18.54 -9.21 25.84
C LEU A 71 19.65 -9.07 26.90
N GLU A 72 20.68 -8.28 26.61
CA GLU A 72 21.85 -8.02 27.48
C GLU A 72 21.70 -6.80 28.41
N ASP A 73 20.49 -6.23 28.55
CA ASP A 73 20.17 -5.29 29.64
C ASP A 73 19.48 -6.00 30.82
N PRO A 74 20.24 -6.49 31.82
CA PRO A 74 19.77 -6.66 33.17
C PRO A 74 20.33 -5.55 34.07
N GLU A 75 19.82 -4.32 33.98
CA GLU A 75 19.86 -3.29 35.05
C GLU A 75 18.62 -2.36 34.96
#